data_AF-A0A069P860-F1
#
_entry.id   AF-A0A069P860-F1
#
_cell.length_a   1.000
_cell.length_b   1.000
_cell.length_c   1.000
_cell.angle_alpha   90.00
_cell.angle_beta   90.00
_cell.angle_gamma   90.00
#
_symmetry.space_group_name_H-M   'P 1'
#
loop_
_entity.id
_entity.type
_entity.pdbx_description
1 polymer ?
#
loop_
_entity_poly.entity_id
_entity_poly.type
_entity_poly.pdbx_seq_one_letter_code
_entity_poly.pdbx_strand_id
1 'polypeptide(L)'
;MGANAQAVAGNSVALGADSVADRANTVSVGSSGNERQITNVAAGTQGTDAVNVDQLNDKIAQSNAYADQAVAGANAHTDQAIASAKRDLEHYSDRATASVLAIPSIPVLNAGEKWVGTAVGNYGSATAVGFAAAYQVTSNLNFGVGVSTANSGPTAVKAQAGFRW
;
A
#
# COMPACT_ATOMS: atom_id res chain seq x y z
N MET A 1 -21.82 -55.37 -7.05
CA MET A 1 -22.95 -56.24 -7.41
C MET A 1 -23.79 -55.53 -8.47
N GLY A 2 -23.89 -56.08 -9.67
CA GLY A 2 -24.60 -55.50 -10.83
C GLY A 2 -24.27 -56.30 -12.10
N ALA A 3 -25.14 -56.29 -13.12
CA ALA A 3 -24.85 -56.97 -14.38
C ALA A 3 -23.54 -56.41 -14.99
N ASN A 4 -22.64 -57.30 -15.43
CA ASN A 4 -21.32 -56.97 -15.96
C ASN A 4 -20.41 -56.13 -15.02
N ALA A 5 -20.71 -56.07 -13.72
CA ALA A 5 -19.82 -55.39 -12.76
C ALA A 5 -18.54 -56.22 -12.56
N GLN A 6 -17.37 -55.56 -12.64
CA GLN A 6 -16.06 -56.21 -12.61
C GLN A 6 -15.21 -55.66 -11.46
N ALA A 7 -14.96 -56.47 -10.44
CA ALA A 7 -14.01 -56.18 -9.36
C ALA A 7 -12.69 -56.91 -9.66
N VAL A 8 -11.80 -56.26 -10.41
CA VAL A 8 -10.58 -56.90 -10.95
C VAL A 8 -9.36 -56.70 -10.05
N ALA A 9 -9.38 -55.71 -9.16
CA ALA A 9 -8.32 -55.47 -8.20
C ALA A 9 -8.57 -56.17 -6.85
N GLY A 10 -7.49 -56.50 -6.13
CA GLY A 10 -7.58 -57.16 -4.83
C GLY A 10 -8.34 -56.34 -3.78
N ASN A 11 -9.19 -57.00 -2.98
CA ASN A 11 -10.01 -56.36 -1.94
C ASN A 11 -10.84 -55.15 -2.46
N SER A 12 -11.49 -55.29 -3.61
CA SER A 12 -12.29 -54.22 -4.23
C SER A 12 -13.76 -54.58 -4.39
N VAL A 13 -14.61 -53.57 -4.60
CA VAL A 13 -16.04 -53.72 -4.86
C VAL A 13 -16.46 -52.89 -6.06
N ALA A 14 -17.04 -53.51 -7.08
CA ALA A 14 -17.73 -52.81 -8.17
C ALA A 14 -19.25 -52.79 -7.89
N LEU A 15 -19.86 -51.62 -7.70
CA LEU A 15 -21.24 -51.43 -7.27
C LEU A 15 -22.11 -50.78 -8.36
N GLY A 16 -23.11 -51.53 -8.86
CA GLY A 16 -23.96 -51.11 -9.98
C GLY A 16 -23.57 -51.78 -11.30
N ALA A 17 -24.50 -51.86 -12.25
CA ALA A 17 -24.27 -52.46 -13.56
C ALA A 17 -23.11 -51.79 -14.31
N ASP A 18 -22.32 -52.56 -15.04
CA ASP A 18 -21.18 -52.09 -15.87
C ASP A 18 -20.11 -51.29 -15.11
N SER A 19 -20.08 -51.38 -13.78
CA SER A 19 -19.06 -50.73 -12.95
C SER A 19 -17.77 -51.53 -12.96
N VAL A 20 -16.63 -50.83 -12.90
CA VAL A 20 -15.30 -51.45 -12.91
C VAL A 20 -14.51 -50.92 -11.71
N ALA A 21 -14.05 -51.82 -10.85
CA ALA A 21 -13.16 -51.53 -9.73
C ALA A 21 -11.77 -52.10 -10.04
N ASP A 22 -10.88 -51.23 -10.52
CA ASP A 22 -9.53 -51.53 -11.02
C ASP A 22 -8.40 -51.09 -10.07
N ARG A 23 -8.75 -50.51 -8.91
CA ARG A 23 -7.84 -50.19 -7.81
C ARG A 23 -8.11 -51.03 -6.57
N ALA A 24 -7.05 -51.53 -5.95
CA ALA A 24 -7.15 -52.32 -4.72
C ALA A 24 -7.69 -51.49 -3.55
N ASN A 25 -8.46 -52.12 -2.65
CA ASN A 25 -9.07 -51.46 -1.48
C ASN A 25 -10.01 -50.29 -1.84
N THR A 26 -10.78 -50.41 -2.92
CA THR A 26 -11.74 -49.36 -3.33
C THR A 26 -13.14 -49.90 -3.57
N VAL A 27 -14.12 -49.00 -3.51
CA VAL A 27 -15.47 -49.21 -4.04
C VAL A 27 -15.63 -48.32 -5.26
N SER A 28 -15.88 -48.90 -6.43
CA SER A 28 -16.24 -48.17 -7.63
C SER A 28 -17.75 -48.20 -7.84
N VAL A 29 -18.36 -47.03 -8.06
CA VAL A 29 -19.80 -46.89 -8.33
C VAL A 29 -20.12 -46.73 -9.82
N GLY A 30 -19.11 -46.85 -10.69
CA GLY A 30 -19.22 -46.64 -12.13
C GLY A 30 -18.00 -47.18 -12.87
N SER A 31 -17.77 -46.64 -14.06
CA SER A 31 -16.57 -46.88 -14.85
C SER A 31 -16.12 -45.57 -15.49
N SER A 32 -14.91 -45.53 -16.05
CA SER A 32 -14.40 -44.32 -16.72
C SER A 32 -15.40 -43.82 -17.78
N GLY A 33 -15.85 -42.58 -17.66
CA GLY A 33 -16.85 -41.97 -18.55
C GLY A 33 -18.29 -42.40 -18.29
N ASN A 34 -18.54 -43.24 -17.29
CA ASN A 34 -19.87 -43.67 -16.81
C ASN A 34 -19.93 -43.53 -15.29
N GLU A 35 -19.51 -42.37 -14.77
CA GLU A 35 -19.55 -42.06 -13.34
C GLU A 35 -20.99 -41.95 -12.86
N ARG A 36 -21.22 -42.32 -11.60
CA ARG A 36 -22.51 -42.17 -10.94
C ARG A 36 -22.40 -41.21 -9.77
N GLN A 37 -23.46 -40.44 -9.57
CA GLN A 37 -23.61 -39.65 -8.36
C GLN A 37 -23.94 -40.55 -7.17
N ILE A 38 -23.45 -40.19 -5.99
CA ILE A 38 -23.85 -40.79 -4.72
C ILE A 38 -24.75 -39.75 -4.03
N THR A 39 -26.04 -40.02 -3.97
CA THR A 39 -27.05 -39.08 -3.46
C THR A 39 -27.50 -39.46 -2.05
N ASN A 40 -28.13 -38.51 -1.35
CA ASN A 40 -28.61 -38.69 0.03
C ASN A 40 -27.48 -38.98 1.04
N VAL A 41 -26.31 -38.38 0.81
CA VAL A 41 -25.16 -38.45 1.73
C VAL A 41 -25.39 -37.44 2.87
N ALA A 42 -25.70 -37.95 4.06
CA ALA A 42 -25.74 -37.14 5.27
C ALA A 42 -24.36 -36.53 5.55
N ALA A 43 -24.33 -35.41 6.28
CA ALA A 43 -23.09 -34.74 6.63
C ALA A 43 -22.16 -35.70 7.42
N GLY A 44 -20.90 -35.79 6.99
CA GLY A 44 -19.89 -36.59 7.66
C GLY A 44 -19.56 -36.01 9.04
N THR A 45 -19.33 -36.89 10.02
CA THR A 45 -19.07 -36.53 11.43
C THR A 45 -17.71 -37.04 11.92
N GLN A 46 -17.17 -38.09 11.28
CA GLN A 46 -15.86 -38.66 11.56
C GLN A 46 -14.89 -38.38 10.41
N GLY A 47 -13.58 -38.44 10.68
CA GLY A 47 -12.54 -38.09 9.70
C GLY A 47 -12.49 -39.01 8.46
N THR A 48 -13.19 -40.14 8.48
CA THR A 48 -13.30 -41.09 7.36
C THR A 48 -14.67 -41.10 6.69
N ASP A 49 -15.59 -40.23 7.12
CA ASP A 49 -16.90 -40.10 6.49
C ASP A 49 -16.79 -39.35 5.15
N ALA A 50 -17.69 -39.64 4.22
CA ALA A 50 -17.80 -38.86 2.99
C ALA A 50 -18.28 -37.43 3.32
N VAL A 51 -17.68 -36.44 2.66
CA VAL A 51 -18.13 -35.05 2.72
C VAL A 51 -19.20 -34.84 1.66
N ASN A 52 -20.33 -34.24 2.04
CA ASN A 52 -21.36 -33.86 1.08
C ASN A 52 -21.14 -32.44 0.52
N VAL A 53 -21.89 -32.07 -0.52
CA VAL A 53 -21.70 -30.77 -1.22
C VAL A 53 -22.01 -29.58 -0.32
N ASP A 54 -22.96 -29.70 0.62
CA ASP A 54 -23.30 -28.63 1.56
C ASP A 54 -22.12 -28.32 2.49
N GLN A 55 -21.49 -29.34 3.08
CA GLN A 55 -20.30 -29.17 3.92
C GLN A 55 -19.13 -28.51 3.16
N LEU A 56 -18.95 -28.87 1.87
CA LEU A 56 -17.93 -28.25 1.03
C LEU A 56 -18.23 -26.77 0.77
N ASN A 57 -19.47 -26.47 0.37
CA ASN A 57 -19.91 -25.10 0.09
C ASN A 57 -19.80 -24.20 1.32
N ASP A 58 -20.17 -24.69 2.51
CA ASP A 58 -20.02 -23.97 3.77
C ASP A 58 -18.55 -23.60 4.04
N LYS A 59 -17.63 -24.52 3.78
CA LYS A 59 -16.19 -24.27 3.96
C LYS A 59 -15.63 -23.28 2.94
N ILE A 60 -16.08 -23.36 1.68
CA ILE A 60 -15.72 -22.38 0.65
C ILE A 60 -16.25 -20.99 1.02
N ALA A 61 -17.51 -20.88 1.47
CA ALA A 61 -18.09 -19.61 1.90
C ALA A 61 -17.31 -18.99 3.08
N GLN A 62 -16.93 -19.81 4.08
CA GLN A 62 -16.08 -19.37 5.19
C GLN A 62 -14.71 -18.89 4.70
N SER A 63 -14.10 -19.61 3.76
CA SER A 63 -12.80 -19.22 3.18
C SER A 63 -12.88 -17.91 2.42
N ASN A 64 -13.94 -17.71 1.63
CA ASN A 64 -14.16 -16.48 0.88
C ASN A 64 -14.37 -15.28 1.83
N ALA A 65 -15.20 -15.44 2.86
CA ALA A 65 -15.41 -14.40 3.86
C ALA A 65 -14.11 -14.00 4.58
N TYR A 66 -13.26 -14.98 4.91
CA TYR A 66 -11.94 -14.71 5.48
C TYR A 66 -11.05 -13.93 4.51
N ALA A 67 -11.01 -14.33 3.23
CA ALA A 67 -10.23 -13.64 2.21
C ALA A 67 -10.71 -12.19 1.99
N ASP A 68 -12.02 -11.98 1.91
CA ASP A 68 -12.63 -10.66 1.75
C ASP A 68 -12.30 -9.74 2.94
N GLN A 69 -12.37 -10.27 4.17
CA GLN A 69 -11.98 -9.52 5.37
C GLN A 69 -10.50 -9.13 5.37
N ALA A 70 -9.62 -10.05 4.96
CA ALA A 70 -8.18 -9.78 4.88
C ALA A 70 -7.88 -8.69 3.85
N VAL A 71 -8.51 -8.74 2.67
CA VAL A 71 -8.36 -7.72 1.62
C VAL A 71 -8.91 -6.38 2.06
N ALA A 72 -10.09 -6.34 2.68
CA ALA A 72 -10.67 -5.11 3.21
C ALA A 72 -9.77 -4.46 4.27
N GLY A 73 -9.18 -5.26 5.17
CA GLY A 73 -8.22 -4.79 6.16
C GLY A 73 -6.94 -4.21 5.54
N ALA A 74 -6.39 -4.88 4.53
CA ALA A 74 -5.20 -4.41 3.81
C ALA A 74 -5.45 -3.09 3.06
N ASN A 75 -6.62 -2.95 2.42
CA ASN A 75 -7.03 -1.73 1.75
C ASN A 75 -7.17 -0.57 2.75
N ALA A 76 -7.87 -0.80 3.86
CA ALA A 76 -8.03 0.21 4.90
C ALA A 76 -6.68 0.68 5.48
N HIS A 77 -5.73 -0.24 5.70
CA HIS A 77 -4.39 0.10 6.16
C HIS A 77 -3.62 0.94 5.12
N THR A 78 -3.71 0.55 3.85
CA THR A 78 -3.04 1.25 2.75
C THR A 78 -3.62 2.65 2.55
N ASP A 79 -4.94 2.81 2.62
CA ASP A 79 -5.63 4.10 2.52
C ASP A 79 -5.20 5.04 3.67
N GLN A 80 -5.10 4.52 4.89
CA GLN A 80 -4.60 5.27 6.04
C GLN A 80 -3.15 5.71 5.88
N ALA A 81 -2.28 4.82 5.38
CA ALA A 81 -0.88 5.13 5.11
C ALA A 81 -0.74 6.22 4.02
N ILE A 82 -1.49 6.09 2.93
CA ILE A 82 -1.50 7.09 1.84
C ILE A 82 -2.04 8.43 2.34
N ALA A 83 -3.13 8.44 3.10
CA ALA A 83 -3.67 9.68 3.65
C ALA A 83 -2.67 10.37 4.60
N SER A 84 -1.91 9.59 5.38
CA SER A 84 -0.88 10.13 6.27
C SER A 84 0.30 10.69 5.49
N ALA A 85 0.80 9.95 4.50
CA ALA A 85 1.87 10.41 3.62
C ALA A 85 1.50 11.69 2.84
N LYS A 86 0.23 11.81 2.40
CA LYS A 86 -0.29 13.03 1.76
C LYS A 86 -0.26 14.22 2.71
N ARG A 87 -0.74 14.08 3.95
CA ARG A 87 -0.69 15.15 4.95
C ARG A 87 0.74 15.56 5.30
N ASP A 88 1.65 14.59 5.44
CA ASP A 88 3.06 14.87 5.71
C ASP A 88 3.70 15.65 4.56
N LEU A 89 3.36 15.28 3.31
CA LEU A 89 3.84 15.98 2.12
C LEU A 89 3.27 17.41 2.03
N GLU A 90 1.98 17.59 2.28
CA GLU A 90 1.33 18.90 2.33
C GLU A 90 1.99 19.81 3.38
N HIS A 91 2.18 19.31 4.61
CA HIS A 91 2.86 20.06 5.66
C HIS A 91 4.33 20.36 5.32
N TYR A 92 5.03 19.40 4.72
CA TYR A 92 6.41 19.63 4.28
C TYR A 92 6.47 20.71 3.18
N SER A 93 5.56 20.68 2.22
CA SER A 93 5.46 21.66 1.13
C SER A 93 5.12 23.07 1.66
N ASP A 94 4.18 23.17 2.60
CA ASP A 94 3.85 24.43 3.25
C ASP A 94 5.06 25.02 3.98
N ARG A 95 5.77 24.19 4.75
CA ARG A 95 6.98 24.60 5.48
C ARG A 95 8.09 25.02 4.53
N ALA A 96 8.30 24.30 3.43
CA ALA A 96 9.30 24.66 2.42
C ALA A 96 9.00 26.03 1.81
N THR A 97 7.73 26.29 1.49
CA THR A 97 7.30 27.57 0.90
C THR A 97 7.43 28.70 1.92
N ALA A 98 7.01 28.48 3.17
CA ALA A 98 7.20 29.43 4.26
C ALA A 98 8.68 29.80 4.46
N SER A 99 9.60 28.82 4.45
CA SER A 99 11.04 29.06 4.55
C SER A 99 11.52 30.02 3.45
N VAL A 100 11.19 29.74 2.18
CA VAL A 100 11.62 30.61 1.07
C VAL A 100 11.07 32.04 1.21
N LEU A 101 9.82 32.20 1.64
CA LEU A 101 9.22 33.51 1.90
C LEU A 101 9.88 34.24 3.09
N ALA A 102 10.46 33.51 4.03
CA ALA A 102 11.13 34.06 5.20
C ALA A 102 12.54 34.59 4.92
N ILE A 103 13.06 34.48 3.68
CA ILE A 103 14.37 35.04 3.33
C ILE A 103 14.22 36.50 2.86
N PRO A 104 14.69 37.49 3.64
CA PRO A 104 14.45 38.89 3.30
C PRO A 104 15.08 39.31 1.97
N SER A 105 14.44 40.28 1.31
CA SER A 105 14.94 40.88 0.07
C SER A 105 16.09 41.83 0.38
N ILE A 106 17.22 41.65 -0.31
CA ILE A 106 18.42 42.44 -0.08
C ILE A 106 18.32 43.71 -0.93
N PRO A 107 18.33 44.91 -0.32
CA PRO A 107 18.30 46.17 -1.06
C PRO A 107 19.64 46.41 -1.77
N VAL A 108 19.67 47.35 -2.71
CA VAL A 108 20.92 47.85 -3.29
C VAL A 108 21.72 48.60 -2.20
N LEU A 109 23.02 48.32 -2.11
CA LEU A 109 23.91 48.88 -1.10
C LEU A 109 24.87 49.93 -1.69
N ASN A 110 25.15 51.00 -0.95
CA ASN A 110 26.15 52.01 -1.30
C ASN A 110 27.57 51.57 -0.93
N ALA A 111 28.54 52.41 -1.31
CA ALA A 111 29.97 52.19 -1.10
C ALA A 111 30.33 51.89 0.35
N GLY A 112 30.82 50.67 0.60
CA GLY A 112 31.25 50.22 1.93
C GLY A 112 30.11 49.83 2.89
N GLU A 113 28.85 49.86 2.44
CA GLU A 113 27.72 49.48 3.28
C GLU A 113 27.62 47.96 3.50
N LYS A 114 27.18 47.60 4.70
CA LYS A 114 26.82 46.24 5.11
C LYS A 114 25.36 46.23 5.50
N TRP A 115 24.68 45.14 5.22
CA TRP A 115 23.28 44.97 5.54
C TRP A 115 23.04 43.63 6.22
N VAL A 116 22.12 43.63 7.19
CA VAL A 116 21.57 42.44 7.81
C VAL A 116 20.07 42.64 7.94
N GLY A 117 19.30 41.58 7.71
CA GLY A 117 17.85 41.61 7.82
C GLY A 117 17.30 40.31 8.33
N THR A 118 16.09 40.36 8.86
CA THR A 118 15.28 39.20 9.24
C THR A 118 13.91 39.32 8.59
N ALA A 119 13.30 38.17 8.30
CA ALA A 119 11.92 38.11 7.82
C ALA A 119 11.21 36.87 8.36
N VAL A 120 9.88 36.94 8.33
CA VAL A 120 8.98 35.85 8.71
C VAL A 120 8.14 35.52 7.49
N GLY A 121 8.14 34.25 7.10
CA GLY A 121 7.33 33.73 6.00
C GLY A 121 6.18 32.92 6.56
N ASN A 122 4.96 33.17 6.06
CA ASN A 122 3.77 32.39 6.42
C ASN A 122 3.16 31.83 5.14
N TYR A 123 2.89 30.52 5.11
CA TYR A 123 2.23 29.85 3.99
C TYR A 123 1.45 28.64 4.51
N GLY A 124 0.19 28.51 4.11
CA GLY A 124 -0.70 27.47 4.63
C GLY A 124 -0.74 27.51 6.17
N SER A 125 -0.50 26.37 6.81
CA SER A 125 -0.40 26.28 8.28
C SER A 125 1.03 26.45 8.82
N ALA A 126 1.99 26.82 7.97
CA ALA A 126 3.41 26.88 8.33
C ALA A 126 3.92 28.32 8.47
N THR A 127 4.81 28.51 9.44
CA THR A 127 5.56 29.74 9.66
C THR A 127 7.05 29.43 9.68
N ALA A 128 7.85 30.31 9.10
CA ALA A 128 9.30 30.22 9.07
C ALA A 128 9.95 31.56 9.40
N VAL A 129 11.18 31.50 9.88
CA VAL A 129 12.01 32.67 10.15
C VAL A 129 13.28 32.57 9.31
N GLY A 130 13.71 33.69 8.76
CA GLY A 130 14.97 33.78 8.03
C GLY A 130 15.77 35.02 8.37
N PHE A 131 17.04 34.93 8.04
CA PHE A 131 18.06 35.94 8.24
C PHE A 131 18.87 36.05 6.96
N ALA A 132 19.30 37.26 6.61
CA ALA A 132 20.21 37.46 5.50
C ALA A 132 21.22 38.54 5.82
N ALA A 133 22.38 38.46 5.19
CA ALA A 133 23.44 39.45 5.27
C ALA A 133 23.97 39.75 3.87
N ALA A 134 24.39 40.99 3.67
CA ALA A 134 24.93 41.46 2.41
C ALA A 134 26.01 42.52 2.61
N TYR A 135 26.87 42.67 1.61
CA TYR A 135 27.88 43.71 1.58
C TYR A 135 28.11 44.17 0.15
N GLN A 136 28.58 45.40 0.01
CA GLN A 136 28.99 45.93 -1.28
C GLN A 136 30.44 45.50 -1.61
N VAL A 137 30.64 44.89 -2.78
CA VAL A 137 31.95 44.43 -3.27
C VAL A 137 32.69 45.58 -3.96
N THR A 138 31.99 46.29 -4.85
CA THR A 138 32.46 47.45 -5.60
C THR A 138 31.32 48.47 -5.68
N SER A 139 31.59 49.75 -6.01
CA SER A 139 30.58 50.83 -6.16
C SER A 139 29.36 50.47 -7.02
N ASN A 140 29.49 49.45 -7.85
CA ASN A 140 28.50 48.97 -8.80
C ASN A 140 28.03 47.54 -8.51
N LEU A 141 28.60 46.80 -7.55
CA LEU A 141 28.32 45.38 -7.31
C LEU A 141 28.05 45.09 -5.82
N ASN A 142 26.87 44.55 -5.51
CA ASN A 142 26.51 44.04 -4.18
C ASN A 142 26.32 42.52 -4.18
N PHE A 143 26.69 41.86 -3.08
CA PHE A 143 26.47 40.43 -2.87
C PHE A 143 25.79 40.18 -1.53
N GLY A 144 24.93 39.16 -1.47
CA GLY A 144 24.31 38.77 -0.22
C GLY A 144 23.81 37.34 -0.21
N VAL A 145 23.65 36.83 1.01
CA VAL A 145 23.21 35.47 1.30
C VAL A 145 22.15 35.49 2.39
N GLY A 146 21.19 34.58 2.29
CA GLY A 146 20.14 34.41 3.29
C GLY A 146 19.86 32.95 3.58
N VAL A 147 19.46 32.67 4.82
CA VAL A 147 19.09 31.36 5.32
C VAL A 147 17.78 31.47 6.07
N SER A 148 16.95 30.43 6.01
CA SER A 148 15.67 30.39 6.71
C SER A 148 15.31 28.97 7.11
N THR A 149 14.45 28.83 8.13
CA THR A 149 13.94 27.54 8.58
C THR A 149 12.52 27.67 9.12
N ALA A 150 11.71 26.65 8.87
CA ALA A 150 10.39 26.48 9.46
C ALA A 150 10.45 25.46 10.60
N ASN A 151 9.52 25.53 11.55
CA ASN A 151 9.48 24.57 12.65
C ASN A 151 9.29 23.14 12.11
N SER A 152 10.25 22.24 12.40
CA SER A 152 10.31 20.88 11.82
C SER A 152 10.22 20.85 10.28
N GLY A 153 10.71 21.90 9.60
CA GLY A 153 10.71 22.03 8.15
C GLY A 153 12.12 22.13 7.55
N PRO A 154 12.23 22.16 6.21
CA PRO A 154 13.53 22.26 5.55
C PRO A 154 14.15 23.65 5.72
N THR A 155 15.48 23.69 5.70
CA THR A 155 16.25 24.92 5.63
C THR A 155 16.36 25.38 4.19
N ALA A 156 16.05 26.65 3.90
CA ALA A 156 16.24 27.24 2.58
C ALA A 156 17.41 28.24 2.59
N VAL A 157 18.16 28.29 1.48
CA VAL A 157 19.31 29.18 1.27
C VAL A 157 19.11 29.97 -0.01
N LYS A 158 19.39 31.27 0.01
CA LYS A 158 19.34 32.18 -1.15
C LYS A 158 20.66 32.91 -1.27
N ALA A 159 21.19 33.03 -2.49
CA ALA A 159 22.28 33.94 -2.82
C ALA A 159 21.78 34.96 -3.84
N GLN A 160 22.23 36.21 -3.73
CA GLN A 160 21.81 37.30 -4.60
C GLN A 160 23.01 38.19 -4.92
N ALA A 161 23.09 38.63 -6.18
CA ALA A 161 23.99 39.68 -6.62
C ALA A 161 23.21 40.77 -7.33
N GLY A 162 23.62 42.03 -7.16
CA GLY A 162 23.03 43.18 -7.84
C GLY A 162 24.13 44.02 -8.48
N PHE A 163 23.90 44.48 -9.72
CA PHE A 163 24.82 45.36 -10.43
C PHE A 163 24.10 46.66 -10.84
N ARG A 164 24.76 47.81 -10.66
CA ARG A 164 24.24 49.13 -11.04
C ARG A 164 25.16 49.75 -12.09
N TRP A 165 24.60 50.25 -13.18
CA TRP A 165 25.32 50.97 -14.25
C TRP A 165 24.73 52.37 -14.44
#